data_AF-A0A327R151-F1
#
_entry.id   AF-A0A327R151-F1
#
_cell.length_a   1.000
_cell.length_b   1.000
_cell.length_c   1.000
_cell.angle_alpha   90.00
_cell.angle_beta   90.00
_cell.angle_gamma   90.00
#
_symmetry.space_group_name_H-M   'P 1'
#
loop_
_entity.id
_entity.type
_entity.pdbx_description
1 polymer ?
#
loop_
_entity_poly.entity_id
_entity_poly.type
_entity_poly.pdbx_seq_one_letter_code
_entity_poly.pdbx_strand_id
1 'polypeptide(L)'
;MKVQFARINFLLETVNRFRIFSNKHERTHSDVLEGMMDFFEKYQLSPFQDFGPNLWDMEANIKRRINSMIGIIKDIEKHQTKPTTAMLELLFEHSPRKKYRQAPLLMEGQEDNPERDAFFQKIEEAIVLKREHTNLQRDLNQKKSELMALVNKVNLVKSNFGKPKLQLDMTTEEFEQLKMKLKTE
;
A
#
# COMPACT_ATOMS: atom_id res chain seq x y z
N MET A 1 23.84 49.95 -21.39
CA MET A 1 24.65 49.99 -20.15
C MET A 1 26.08 50.33 -20.53
N LYS A 2 26.74 51.29 -19.85
CA LYS A 2 28.18 51.49 -20.01
C LYS A 2 28.90 50.40 -19.22
N VAL A 3 29.68 49.55 -19.89
CA VAL A 3 30.54 48.56 -19.22
C VAL A 3 31.71 49.30 -18.59
N GLN A 4 31.88 49.16 -17.28
CA GLN A 4 33.00 49.72 -16.53
C GLN A 4 33.94 48.58 -16.16
N PHE A 5 35.22 48.73 -16.47
CA PHE A 5 36.22 47.72 -16.15
C PHE A 5 37.02 48.14 -14.92
N ALA A 6 37.11 47.23 -13.94
CA ALA A 6 38.01 47.33 -12.82
C ALA A 6 39.26 46.46 -13.08
N ARG A 7 40.40 46.84 -12.50
CA ARG A 7 41.64 46.05 -12.54
C ARG A 7 41.89 45.40 -11.20
N ILE A 8 42.14 44.09 -11.23
CA ILE A 8 42.55 43.30 -10.07
C ILE A 8 43.81 42.53 -10.43
N ASN A 9 44.72 42.42 -9.48
CA ASN A 9 45.99 41.72 -9.67
C ASN A 9 45.83 40.28 -9.15
N PHE A 10 46.34 39.33 -9.92
CA PHE A 10 46.35 37.91 -9.59
C PHE A 10 47.78 37.36 -9.69
N LEU A 11 48.03 36.26 -9.00
CA LEU A 11 49.25 35.48 -9.21
C LEU A 11 49.31 35.00 -10.66
N LEU A 12 50.50 35.06 -11.26
CA LEU A 12 50.71 34.70 -12.67
C LEU A 12 50.24 33.26 -12.98
N GLU A 13 50.50 32.33 -12.07
CA GLU A 13 50.07 30.93 -12.20
C GLU A 13 48.54 30.80 -12.24
N THR A 14 47.84 31.52 -11.35
CA THR A 14 46.38 31.56 -11.31
C THR A 14 45.80 32.15 -12.60
N VAL A 15 46.40 33.21 -13.14
CA VAL A 15 46.00 33.82 -14.42
C VAL A 15 46.15 32.84 -15.57
N ASN A 16 47.27 32.12 -15.64
CA ASN A 16 47.51 31.15 -16.71
C ASN A 16 46.50 30.00 -16.65
N ARG A 17 46.23 29.46 -15.45
CA ARG A 17 45.19 28.44 -15.26
C ARG A 17 43.79 28.96 -15.64
N PHE A 18 43.47 30.19 -15.23
CA PHE A 18 42.17 30.81 -15.53
C PHE A 18 41.99 31.08 -17.02
N ARG A 19 43.04 31.49 -17.75
CA ARG A 19 42.99 31.66 -19.21
C ARG A 19 42.65 30.35 -19.93
N ILE A 20 43.31 29.25 -19.55
CA ILE A 20 43.02 27.92 -20.11
C ILE A 20 41.58 27.52 -19.82
N PHE A 21 41.12 27.74 -18.58
CA PHE A 21 39.75 27.44 -18.17
C PHE A 21 38.72 28.27 -18.94
N SER A 22 38.95 29.57 -19.10
CA SER A 22 38.08 30.48 -19.86
C SER A 22 37.99 30.08 -21.34
N ASN A 23 39.13 29.73 -21.94
CA ASN A 23 39.18 29.25 -23.32
C ASN A 23 38.38 27.95 -23.50
N LYS A 24 38.45 27.03 -22.52
CA LYS A 24 37.67 25.78 -22.55
C LYS A 24 36.15 26.03 -22.55
N HIS A 25 35.69 27.11 -21.93
CA HIS A 25 34.26 27.45 -21.85
C HIS A 25 33.80 28.41 -22.94
N GLU A 26 34.70 28.86 -23.83
CA GLU A 26 34.39 29.77 -24.95
C GLU A 26 33.70 31.08 -24.52
N ARG A 27 34.08 31.61 -23.35
CA ARG A 27 33.50 32.83 -22.75
C ARG A 27 34.58 33.84 -22.35
N THR A 28 34.16 35.09 -22.19
CA THR A 28 35.07 36.15 -21.73
C THR A 28 35.50 35.92 -20.29
N HIS A 29 36.67 36.42 -19.91
CA HIS A 29 37.20 36.28 -18.56
C HIS A 29 36.25 36.81 -17.48
N SER A 30 35.56 37.92 -17.74
CA SER A 30 34.57 38.48 -16.83
C SER A 30 33.35 37.58 -16.71
N ASP A 31 32.82 37.06 -17.82
CA ASP A 31 31.64 36.18 -17.81
C ASP A 31 31.91 34.85 -17.09
N VAL A 32 33.12 34.30 -17.27
CA VAL A 32 33.52 33.05 -16.61
C VAL A 32 33.67 33.27 -15.11
N LEU A 33 34.24 34.39 -14.69
CA LEU A 33 34.38 34.71 -13.27
C LEU A 33 33.02 34.91 -12.62
N GLU A 34 32.11 35.63 -13.29
CA GLU A 34 30.72 35.80 -12.84
C GLU A 34 30.01 34.44 -12.72
N GLY A 35 30.09 33.61 -13.77
CA GLY A 35 29.48 32.28 -13.76
C GLY A 35 30.05 31.36 -12.67
N MET A 36 31.33 31.50 -12.32
CA MET A 36 31.91 30.79 -11.18
C MET A 36 31.32 31.26 -9.85
N MET A 37 31.17 32.58 -9.65
CA MET A 37 30.56 33.13 -8.42
C MET A 37 29.10 32.70 -8.31
N ASP A 38 28.32 32.87 -9.38
CA ASP A 38 26.92 32.44 -9.47
C ASP A 38 26.77 30.94 -9.18
N PHE A 39 27.69 30.10 -9.67
CA PHE A 39 27.67 28.67 -9.40
C PHE A 39 27.84 28.39 -7.90
N PHE A 40 28.85 28.96 -7.26
CA PHE A 40 29.08 28.72 -5.83
C PHE A 40 27.94 29.25 -4.97
N GLU A 41 27.38 30.42 -5.29
CA GLU A 41 26.25 30.98 -4.56
C GLU A 41 24.97 30.17 -4.76
N LYS A 42 24.62 29.84 -6.01
CA LYS A 42 23.40 29.12 -6.35
C LYS A 42 23.37 27.73 -5.72
N TYR A 43 24.50 27.03 -5.72
CA TYR A 43 24.60 25.69 -5.16
C TYR A 43 25.05 25.69 -3.69
N GLN A 44 25.25 26.87 -3.08
CA GLN A 44 25.73 27.02 -1.70
C GLN A 44 27.00 26.20 -1.42
N LEU A 45 27.90 26.14 -2.41
CA LEU A 45 29.14 25.38 -2.33
C LEU A 45 30.28 26.33 -1.96
N SER A 46 31.16 25.87 -1.09
CA SER A 46 32.41 26.57 -0.82
C SER A 46 33.54 25.98 -1.67
N PRO A 47 34.32 26.80 -2.41
CA PRO A 47 35.50 26.32 -3.15
C PRO A 47 36.61 25.79 -2.23
N PHE A 48 36.51 26.05 -0.92
CA PHE A 48 37.45 25.59 0.10
C PHE A 48 36.92 24.40 0.91
N GLN A 49 35.69 23.96 0.64
CA GLN A 49 35.14 22.79 1.29
C GLN A 49 35.72 21.52 0.66
N ASP A 50 36.20 20.63 1.52
CA ASP A 50 36.57 19.28 1.11
C ASP A 50 35.29 18.45 0.94
N PHE A 51 35.00 18.05 -0.30
CA PHE A 51 33.87 17.17 -0.61
C PHE A 51 34.21 15.68 -0.43
N GLY A 52 35.38 15.40 0.16
CA GLY A 52 35.88 14.05 0.37
C GLY A 52 36.44 13.43 -0.91
N PRO A 53 36.90 12.18 -0.82
CA PRO A 53 37.69 11.54 -1.88
C PRO A 53 36.94 11.40 -3.21
N ASN A 54 35.62 11.19 -3.21
CA ASN A 54 34.82 11.18 -4.44
C ASN A 54 33.39 11.67 -4.21
N LEU A 55 32.93 12.66 -4.97
CA LEU A 55 31.51 13.04 -5.06
C LEU A 55 30.62 11.86 -5.49
N TRP A 56 31.18 10.93 -6.26
CA TRP A 56 30.53 9.67 -6.64
C TRP A 56 30.17 8.77 -5.45
N ASP A 57 31.02 8.75 -4.41
CA ASP A 57 30.75 7.96 -3.21
C ASP A 57 29.61 8.57 -2.39
N MET A 58 29.45 9.90 -2.45
CA MET A 58 28.32 10.60 -1.83
C MET A 58 27.00 10.21 -2.47
N GLU A 59 26.93 10.10 -3.80
CA GLU A 59 25.73 9.61 -4.51
C GLU A 59 25.40 8.16 -4.11
N ALA A 60 26.41 7.29 -4.04
CA ALA A 60 26.23 5.90 -3.64
C ALA A 60 25.74 5.77 -2.18
N ASN A 61 26.20 6.65 -1.29
CA ASN A 61 25.75 6.71 0.10
C ASN A 61 24.31 7.22 0.22
N ILE A 62 23.92 8.23 -0.56
CA ILE A 62 22.54 8.74 -0.60
C ILE A 62 21.58 7.65 -1.10
N LYS A 63 21.94 6.95 -2.19
CA LYS A 63 21.14 5.83 -2.73
C LYS A 63 20.96 4.72 -1.69
N ARG A 64 22.03 4.35 -0.96
CA ARG A 64 21.94 3.36 0.13
C ARG A 64 20.97 3.80 1.22
N ARG A 65 21.05 5.05 1.67
CA ARG A 65 20.15 5.61 2.70
C ARG A 65 18.69 5.61 2.26
N ILE A 66 18.41 5.97 1.01
CA ILE A 66 17.05 5.94 0.44
C ILE A 66 16.52 4.51 0.40
N ASN A 67 17.32 3.53 -0.05
CA ASN A 67 16.90 2.14 -0.09
C ASN A 67 16.61 1.59 1.32
N SER A 68 17.42 1.94 2.31
CA SER A 68 17.15 1.59 3.70
C SER A 68 15.85 2.22 4.21
N MET A 69 15.59 3.49 3.90
CA MET A 69 14.35 4.17 4.26
C MET A 69 13.12 3.52 3.62
N ILE A 70 13.19 3.14 2.33
CA ILE A 70 12.13 2.40 1.65
C ILE A 70 11.86 1.07 2.36
N GLY A 71 12.92 0.37 2.78
CA GLY A 71 12.81 -0.87 3.56
C GLY A 71 12.03 -0.65 4.87
N ILE A 72 12.38 0.38 5.64
CA ILE A 72 11.70 0.73 6.88
C ILE A 72 10.21 1.05 6.63
N ILE A 73 9.90 1.87 5.62
CA ILE A 73 8.52 2.22 5.30
C ILE A 73 7.72 0.97 4.91
N LYS A 74 8.31 0.08 4.10
CA LYS A 74 7.66 -1.18 3.69
C LYS A 74 7.43 -2.12 4.86
N ASP A 75 8.33 -2.12 5.83
CA ASP A 75 8.20 -2.92 7.05
C ASP A 75 7.05 -2.40 7.93
N ILE A 76 6.99 -1.08 8.16
CA ILE A 76 5.88 -0.42 8.84
C ILE A 76 4.56 -0.73 8.12
N GLU A 77 4.57 -0.71 6.78
CA GLU A 77 3.38 -0.99 5.98
C GLU A 77 2.87 -2.42 6.22
N LYS A 78 3.79 -3.39 6.25
CA LYS A 78 3.48 -4.80 6.41
C LYS A 78 3.02 -5.15 7.83
N HIS A 79 3.71 -4.66 8.86
CA HIS A 79 3.47 -5.08 10.24
C HIS A 79 2.48 -4.20 10.99
N GLN A 80 2.30 -2.93 10.61
CA GLN A 80 1.44 -2.00 11.34
C GLN A 80 0.24 -1.58 10.51
N THR A 81 0.44 -0.98 9.34
CA THR A 81 -0.68 -0.29 8.66
C THR A 81 -1.62 -1.27 7.96
N LYS A 82 -1.11 -2.30 7.26
CA LYS A 82 -1.96 -3.27 6.55
C LYS A 82 -2.87 -4.08 7.48
N PRO A 83 -2.38 -4.69 8.57
CA PRO A 83 -3.23 -5.42 9.50
C PRO A 83 -4.26 -4.50 10.15
N THR A 84 -3.87 -3.28 10.53
CA THR A 84 -4.78 -2.29 11.12
C THR A 84 -5.89 -1.90 10.16
N THR A 85 -5.57 -1.66 8.89
CA THR A 85 -6.57 -1.36 7.85
C THR A 85 -7.52 -2.53 7.66
N ALA A 86 -7.01 -3.77 7.56
CA ALA A 86 -7.85 -4.96 7.42
C ALA A 86 -8.78 -5.16 8.65
N MET A 87 -8.27 -4.94 9.86
CA MET A 87 -9.07 -4.98 11.09
C MET A 87 -10.17 -3.92 11.09
N LEU A 88 -9.86 -2.69 10.67
CA LEU A 88 -10.84 -1.61 10.57
C LEU A 88 -11.91 -1.90 9.51
N GLU A 89 -11.52 -2.38 8.33
CA GLU A 89 -12.46 -2.80 7.29
C GLU A 89 -13.44 -3.85 7.81
N LEU A 90 -12.95 -4.87 8.52
CA LEU A 90 -13.81 -5.91 9.12
C LEU A 90 -14.77 -5.34 10.18
N LEU A 91 -14.30 -4.42 11.02
CA LEU A 91 -15.14 -3.73 12.01
C LEU A 91 -16.24 -2.92 11.33
N PHE A 92 -15.93 -2.23 10.24
CA PHE A 92 -16.91 -1.40 9.52
C PHE A 92 -17.82 -2.21 8.58
N GLU A 93 -17.38 -3.35 8.04
CA GLU A 93 -18.22 -4.31 7.31
C GLU A 93 -19.30 -4.93 8.21
N HIS A 94 -18.97 -5.17 9.48
CA HIS A 94 -19.89 -5.81 10.44
C HIS A 94 -20.60 -4.81 11.36
N SER A 95 -20.26 -3.52 11.34
CA SER A 95 -20.98 -2.52 12.14
C SER A 95 -22.18 -1.96 11.38
N PRO A 96 -23.41 -2.01 11.94
CA PRO A 96 -24.47 -1.14 11.44
C PRO A 96 -24.03 0.30 11.69
N ARG A 97 -23.99 1.14 10.64
CA ARG A 97 -23.57 2.56 10.68
C ARG A 97 -24.15 3.28 11.92
N LYS A 98 -23.41 3.31 13.01
CA LYS A 98 -23.76 4.06 14.22
C LYS A 98 -22.80 5.22 14.36
N LYS A 99 -23.39 6.41 14.28
CA LYS A 99 -22.70 7.69 14.40
C LYS A 99 -22.08 7.85 15.79
N TYR A 100 -20.89 8.43 15.79
CA TYR A 100 -20.18 9.16 16.86
C TYR A 100 -19.30 8.41 17.86
N ARG A 101 -18.04 8.92 17.87
CA ARG A 101 -17.25 9.50 18.98
C ARG A 101 -15.91 8.79 19.23
N GLN A 102 -14.87 9.49 18.77
CA GLN A 102 -13.44 9.46 19.09
C GLN A 102 -13.02 8.42 20.13
N ALA A 103 -12.17 7.48 19.72
CA ALA A 103 -11.45 6.59 20.63
C ALA A 103 -10.03 7.12 20.91
N PRO A 104 -9.49 6.99 22.13
CA PRO A 104 -8.17 7.49 22.50
C PRO A 104 -7.05 6.71 21.81
N LEU A 105 -6.06 7.45 21.30
CA LEU A 105 -4.82 6.93 20.74
C LEU A 105 -3.98 6.30 21.87
N LEU A 106 -3.77 4.99 21.82
CA LEU A 106 -2.72 4.32 22.61
C LEU A 106 -1.66 3.80 21.64
N MET A 107 -0.55 4.53 21.60
CA MET A 107 0.67 4.18 20.88
C MET A 107 1.70 3.83 21.95
N GLU A 108 2.12 2.57 22.03
CA GLU A 108 3.23 2.18 22.90
C GLU A 108 4.04 1.02 22.31
N GLY A 109 5.34 1.27 22.14
CA GLY A 109 6.41 0.31 22.43
C GLY A 109 6.61 -0.87 21.50
N GLN A 110 7.59 -0.74 20.60
CA GLN A 110 8.26 -1.82 19.89
C GLN A 110 8.98 -2.76 20.86
N GLU A 111 8.82 -4.07 20.66
CA GLU A 111 9.91 -5.06 20.78
C GLU A 111 9.71 -6.12 19.68
N ASP A 112 10.77 -6.38 18.91
CA ASP A 112 10.83 -7.47 17.93
C ASP A 112 10.89 -8.80 18.69
N ASN A 113 9.72 -9.32 19.05
CA ASN A 113 9.59 -10.62 19.70
C ASN A 113 9.05 -11.63 18.67
N PRO A 114 9.76 -12.75 18.38
CA PRO A 114 9.26 -13.81 17.49
C PRO A 114 7.94 -14.43 17.97
N GLU A 115 7.60 -14.32 19.26
CA GLU A 115 6.29 -14.72 19.78
C GLU A 115 5.16 -13.79 19.30
N ARG A 116 5.44 -12.50 19.03
CA ARG A 116 4.48 -11.58 18.41
C ARG A 116 4.19 -11.99 16.98
N ASP A 117 5.21 -12.37 16.20
CA ASP A 117 4.99 -12.85 14.82
C ASP A 117 4.13 -14.11 14.77
N ALA A 118 4.37 -15.07 15.67
CA ALA A 118 3.53 -16.25 15.81
C ALA A 118 2.11 -15.92 16.30
N PHE A 119 1.96 -14.90 17.14
CA PHE A 119 0.66 -14.38 17.57
C PHE A 119 -0.11 -13.72 16.41
N PHE A 120 0.56 -12.93 15.57
CA PHE A 120 -0.04 -12.33 14.38
C PHE A 120 -0.46 -13.37 13.35
N GLN A 121 0.35 -14.40 13.11
CA GLN A 121 -0.03 -15.53 12.25
C GLN A 121 -1.30 -16.24 12.78
N LYS A 122 -1.37 -16.51 14.08
CA LYS A 122 -2.57 -17.08 14.71
C LYS A 122 -3.79 -16.18 14.57
N ILE A 123 -3.62 -14.87 14.65
CA ILE A 123 -4.71 -13.91 14.42
C ILE A 123 -5.15 -13.95 12.95
N GLU A 124 -4.22 -13.94 12.00
CA GLU A 124 -4.53 -14.04 10.57
C GLU A 124 -5.31 -15.32 10.26
N GLU A 125 -4.84 -16.47 10.77
CA GLU A 125 -5.54 -17.75 10.65
C GLU A 125 -6.94 -17.71 11.28
N ALA A 126 -7.07 -17.15 12.49
CA ALA A 126 -8.36 -17.02 13.17
C ALA A 126 -9.32 -16.09 12.39
N ILE A 127 -8.81 -15.03 11.74
CA ILE A 127 -9.59 -14.13 10.91
C ILE A 127 -10.11 -14.87 9.67
N VAL A 128 -9.24 -15.61 8.98
CA VAL A 128 -9.62 -16.41 7.81
C VAL A 128 -10.70 -17.43 8.18
N LEU A 129 -10.47 -18.18 9.27
CA LEU A 129 -11.41 -19.18 9.75
C LEU A 129 -12.76 -18.59 10.13
N LYS A 130 -12.77 -17.40 10.76
CA LYS A 130 -14.01 -16.70 11.11
C LYS A 130 -14.77 -16.25 9.86
N ARG A 131 -14.07 -15.73 8.84
CA ARG A 131 -14.68 -15.36 7.56
C ARG A 131 -15.31 -16.57 6.88
N GLU A 132 -14.58 -17.68 6.79
CA GLU A 132 -15.09 -18.93 6.24
C GLU A 132 -16.34 -19.41 6.98
N HIS A 133 -16.30 -19.42 8.32
CA HIS A 133 -17.46 -19.81 9.12
C HIS A 133 -18.68 -18.91 8.86
N THR A 134 -18.50 -17.59 8.75
CA THR A 134 -19.62 -16.68 8.42
C THR A 134 -20.18 -16.93 7.02
N ASN A 135 -19.34 -17.24 6.05
CA ASN A 135 -19.77 -17.57 4.69
C ASN A 135 -20.54 -18.89 4.66
N LEU A 136 -20.00 -19.94 5.30
CA LEU A 136 -20.68 -21.23 5.45
C LEU A 136 -22.04 -21.09 6.16
N GLN A 137 -22.14 -20.24 7.18
CA GLN A 137 -23.42 -19.96 7.83
C GLN A 137 -24.42 -19.25 6.90
N ARG A 138 -23.96 -18.32 6.05
CA ARG A 138 -24.83 -17.68 5.04
C ARG A 138 -25.32 -18.70 4.02
N ASP A 139 -24.42 -19.54 3.49
CA ASP A 139 -24.76 -20.57 2.51
C ASP A 139 -25.75 -21.59 3.09
N LEU A 140 -25.53 -22.03 4.32
CA LEU A 140 -26.45 -22.94 5.02
C LEU A 140 -27.81 -22.28 5.21
N ASN A 141 -27.86 -21.03 5.67
CA ASN A 141 -29.11 -20.30 5.85
C ASN A 141 -29.85 -20.12 4.52
N GLN A 142 -29.12 -19.88 3.42
CA GLN A 142 -29.69 -19.82 2.08
C GLN A 142 -30.28 -21.18 1.68
N LYS A 143 -29.51 -22.28 1.75
CA LYS A 143 -30.00 -23.64 1.43
C LYS A 143 -31.20 -24.03 2.31
N LYS A 144 -31.19 -23.64 3.59
CA LYS A 144 -32.33 -23.84 4.51
C LYS A 144 -33.57 -23.05 4.07
N SER A 145 -33.40 -21.82 3.61
CA SER A 145 -34.51 -21.00 3.08
C SER A 145 -35.09 -21.58 1.80
N GLU A 146 -34.24 -22.09 0.90
CA GLU A 146 -34.65 -22.77 -0.33
C GLU A 146 -35.41 -24.06 -0.02
N LEU A 147 -34.92 -24.85 0.94
CA LEU A 147 -35.60 -26.05 1.42
C LEU A 147 -36.96 -25.71 2.04
N MET A 148 -37.04 -24.67 2.88
CA MET A 148 -38.31 -24.22 3.46
C MET A 148 -39.31 -23.79 2.38
N ALA A 149 -38.84 -23.12 1.32
CA ALA A 149 -39.68 -22.74 0.20
C ALA A 149 -40.23 -23.98 -0.56
N LEU A 150 -39.43 -25.04 -0.69
CA LEU A 150 -39.89 -26.31 -1.28
C LEU A 150 -40.89 -27.04 -0.37
N VAL A 151 -40.62 -27.10 0.93
CA VAL A 151 -41.51 -27.76 1.90
C VAL A 151 -42.88 -27.07 1.95
N ASN A 152 -42.93 -25.74 1.84
CA ASN A 152 -44.20 -24.99 1.79
C ASN A 152 -45.05 -25.29 0.54
N LYS A 153 -44.43 -25.77 -0.55
CA LYS A 153 -45.14 -26.20 -1.77
C LYS A 153 -45.66 -27.65 -1.67
N VAL A 154 -45.46 -28.34 -0.55
CA VAL A 154 -45.93 -29.71 -0.36
C VAL A 154 -47.36 -29.71 0.16
N ASN A 155 -48.27 -30.23 -0.66
CA ASN A 155 -49.67 -30.39 -0.31
C ASN A 155 -49.99 -31.85 0.04
N LEU A 156 -50.84 -32.06 1.05
CA LEU A 156 -51.33 -33.38 1.45
C LEU A 156 -52.57 -33.74 0.62
N VAL A 157 -52.41 -34.70 -0.30
CA VAL A 157 -53.52 -35.21 -1.09
C VAL A 157 -54.05 -36.49 -0.47
N LYS A 158 -55.28 -36.42 0.05
CA LYS A 158 -56.01 -37.58 0.58
C LYS A 158 -56.68 -38.30 -0.59
N SER A 159 -56.36 -39.58 -0.77
CA SER A 159 -56.96 -40.43 -1.80
C SER A 159 -58.12 -41.23 -1.21
N ASN A 160 -59.25 -41.32 -1.92
CA ASN A 160 -60.42 -42.08 -1.48
C ASN A 160 -60.18 -43.61 -1.43
N PHE A 161 -59.13 -44.10 -2.10
CA PHE A 161 -58.76 -45.52 -2.12
C PHE A 161 -57.24 -45.70 -1.93
N GLY A 162 -56.69 -45.16 -0.85
CA GLY A 162 -55.29 -45.42 -0.48
C GLY A 162 -54.75 -44.52 0.63
N LYS A 163 -53.51 -44.80 1.05
CA LYS A 163 -52.81 -43.98 2.04
C LYS A 163 -52.58 -42.56 1.50
N PRO A 164 -52.70 -41.52 2.34
CA PRO A 164 -52.45 -40.13 1.92
C PRO A 164 -51.03 -39.96 1.40
N LYS A 165 -50.87 -39.16 0.34
CA LYS A 165 -49.57 -38.90 -0.30
C LYS A 165 -49.26 -37.40 -0.23
N LEU A 166 -47.98 -37.08 -0.04
CA LEU A 166 -47.46 -35.72 -0.16
C LEU A 166 -47.13 -35.46 -1.63
N GLN A 167 -47.70 -34.42 -2.21
CA GLN A 167 -47.43 -33.99 -3.58
C GLN A 167 -46.76 -32.61 -3.55
N LEU A 168 -45.64 -32.49 -4.25
CA LEU A 168 -44.92 -31.23 -4.40
C LEU A 168 -45.52 -30.48 -5.59
N ASP A 169 -46.07 -29.29 -5.33
CA ASP A 169 -46.71 -28.47 -6.34
C ASP A 169 -45.65 -27.65 -7.09
N MET A 170 -45.15 -28.19 -8.20
CA MET A 170 -44.17 -27.53 -9.07
C MET A 170 -44.30 -27.97 -10.53
N THR A 171 -43.81 -27.14 -11.44
CA THR A 171 -43.80 -27.45 -12.89
C THR A 171 -42.71 -28.46 -13.22
N THR A 172 -42.90 -29.21 -14.32
CA THR A 172 -41.91 -30.19 -14.81
C THR A 172 -40.58 -29.54 -15.19
N GLU A 173 -40.61 -28.29 -15.65
CA GLU A 173 -39.43 -27.49 -15.99
C GLU A 173 -38.64 -27.07 -14.75
N GLU A 174 -39.32 -26.63 -13.69
CA GLU A 174 -38.68 -26.29 -12.40
C GLU A 174 -38.02 -27.51 -11.74
N PHE A 175 -38.64 -28.70 -11.89
CA PHE A 175 -38.10 -29.95 -11.34
C PHE A 175 -36.80 -30.38 -12.04
N GLU A 176 -36.74 -30.33 -13.37
CA GLU A 176 -35.53 -30.66 -14.12
C GLU A 176 -34.40 -29.64 -13.84
N GLN A 177 -34.72 -28.35 -13.69
CA GLN A 177 -33.73 -27.34 -13.27
C GLN A 177 -33.16 -27.62 -11.87
N LEU A 178 -34.00 -28.06 -10.94
CA LEU A 178 -33.58 -28.40 -9.58
C LEU A 178 -32.70 -29.66 -9.56
N LYS A 179 -33.04 -30.65 -10.39
CA LYS A 179 -32.25 -31.87 -10.58
C LYS A 179 -30.89 -31.61 -11.23
N MET A 180 -30.82 -30.66 -12.18
CA MET A 180 -29.57 -30.22 -12.79
C MET A 180 -28.70 -29.45 -11.79
N LYS A 181 -29.28 -28.55 -10.98
CA LYS A 181 -28.55 -27.84 -9.92
C LYS A 181 -27.93 -28.79 -8.88
N LEU A 182 -28.66 -29.82 -8.45
CA LEU A 182 -28.17 -30.83 -7.49
C LEU A 182 -27.12 -31.80 -8.05
N LYS A 183 -26.96 -31.91 -9.38
CA LYS A 183 -25.95 -32.75 -10.02
C LYS A 183 -24.63 -32.02 -10.32
N THR A 184 -24.64 -30.70 -10.23
CA THR A 184 -23.53 -29.83 -10.66
C THR A 184 -22.71 -29.28 -9.47
N GLU A 185 -23.19 -29.43 -8.24
CA GLU A 185 -22.38 -29.36 -7.01
C GLU A 185 -21.70 -30.71 -6.72
#